data_AF-A0A6G3MI38-F1
#
_entry.id   AF-A0A6G3MI38-F1
#
_cell.length_a   1.000
_cell.length_b   1.000
_cell.length_c   1.000
_cell.angle_alpha   90.00
_cell.angle_beta   90.00
_cell.angle_gamma   90.00
#
_symmetry.space_group_name_H-M   'P 1'
#
loop_
_entity.id
_entity.type
_entity.pdbx_description
1 polymer ?
#
loop_
_entity_poly.entity_id
_entity_poly.type
_entity_poly.pdbx_seq_one_letter_code
_entity_poly.pdbx_strand_id
1 'polypeptide(L)'
;NYFLLRFYYKMKNLSISKRCLVCFDIDGVLLSNWSPIPKASESLKLLRQYGIPYMFLTNGSPCTEKERISQLETILNVDNTDCLMMMAQSPLREMTDLHDKNVLFVGSLDVRNTAKSAGFKNVIEMSQITERYPLLDASIKDMDLNRIV
;
A
#
# COMPACT_ATOMS: atom_id res chain seq x y z
N ASN A 1 -14.47 9.97 3.21
CA ASN A 1 -14.30 8.50 3.15
C ASN A 1 -14.23 8.01 1.71
N TYR A 2 -13.12 8.32 1.03
CA TYR A 2 -12.78 7.96 -0.34
C TYR A 2 -12.86 6.45 -0.58
N PHE A 3 -12.35 5.66 0.37
CA PHE A 3 -12.39 4.19 0.26
C PHE A 3 -13.82 3.64 0.28
N LEU A 4 -14.64 4.01 1.28
CA LEU A 4 -16.02 3.55 1.36
C LEU A 4 -16.83 3.99 0.15
N LEU A 5 -16.61 5.21 -0.37
CA LEU A 5 -17.25 5.69 -1.59
C LEU A 5 -16.83 4.86 -2.81
N ARG A 6 -15.53 4.65 -3.03
CA ARG A 6 -15.02 3.85 -4.16
C ARG A 6 -15.49 2.40 -4.08
N PHE A 7 -15.49 1.83 -2.87
CA PHE A 7 -16.02 0.49 -2.59
C PHE A 7 -17.51 0.42 -2.89
N TYR A 8 -18.31 1.36 -2.36
CA TYR A 8 -19.75 1.43 -2.58
C TYR A 8 -20.09 1.52 -4.06
N TYR A 9 -19.46 2.42 -4.82
CA TYR A 9 -19.71 2.55 -6.26
C TYR A 9 -19.35 1.29 -7.03
N LYS A 10 -18.26 0.60 -6.63
CA LYS A 10 -17.88 -0.66 -7.26
C LYS A 10 -18.88 -1.78 -6.96
N MET A 11 -19.40 -1.83 -5.73
CA MET A 11 -20.38 -2.83 -5.32
C MET A 11 -21.79 -2.57 -5.85
N LYS A 12 -22.18 -1.29 -6.01
CA LYS A 12 -23.53 -0.87 -6.45
C LYS A 12 -23.87 -1.38 -7.85
N ASN A 13 -22.87 -1.52 -8.71
CA ASN A 13 -23.06 -1.93 -10.10
C ASN A 13 -23.14 -3.45 -10.30
N LEU A 14 -23.03 -4.25 -9.24
CA LEU A 14 -23.10 -5.71 -9.32
C LEU A 14 -24.54 -6.20 -9.22
N SER A 15 -24.86 -7.28 -9.93
CA SER A 15 -26.17 -7.93 -9.83
C SER A 15 -26.42 -8.40 -8.39
N ILE A 16 -27.68 -8.39 -7.96
CA ILE A 16 -28.09 -8.74 -6.59
C ILE A 16 -27.67 -10.17 -6.21
N SER A 17 -27.66 -11.09 -7.18
CA SER A 17 -27.18 -12.48 -7.02
C SER A 17 -25.66 -12.62 -6.85
N LYS A 18 -24.89 -11.54 -7.06
CA LYS A 18 -23.42 -11.48 -6.96
C LYS A 18 -22.96 -10.50 -5.87
N ARG A 19 -23.76 -10.28 -4.83
CA ARG A 19 -23.40 -9.44 -3.66
C ARG A 19 -22.39 -10.11 -2.72
N CYS A 20 -21.40 -10.79 -3.27
CA CYS A 20 -20.22 -11.21 -2.53
C CYS A 20 -18.99 -10.56 -3.15
N LEU A 21 -18.02 -10.25 -2.32
CA LEU A 21 -16.71 -9.75 -2.74
C LEU A 21 -15.66 -10.50 -1.95
N VAL A 22 -14.59 -10.88 -2.63
CA VAL A 22 -13.46 -11.57 -2.00
C VAL A 22 -12.35 -10.55 -1.73
N CYS A 23 -11.93 -10.45 -0.48
CA CYS A 23 -10.72 -9.72 -0.10
C CYS A 23 -9.57 -10.71 0.02
N PHE A 24 -8.51 -10.49 -0.77
CA PHE A 24 -7.30 -11.28 -0.68
C PHE A 24 -6.22 -10.50 0.07
N ASP A 25 -5.61 -11.14 1.07
CA ASP A 25 -4.23 -10.81 1.41
C ASP A 25 -3.31 -11.27 0.27
N ILE A 26 -2.08 -10.74 0.25
CA ILE A 26 -1.10 -11.05 -0.79
C ILE A 26 -0.07 -12.04 -0.26
N ASP A 27 0.67 -11.66 0.78
CA ASP A 27 1.82 -12.42 1.26
C ASP A 27 1.35 -13.64 2.04
N GLY A 28 1.72 -14.84 1.58
CA GLY A 28 1.25 -16.11 2.13
C GLY A 28 -0.13 -16.56 1.63
N VAL A 29 -0.81 -15.76 0.80
CA VAL A 29 -2.12 -16.11 0.22
C VAL A 29 -2.08 -16.20 -1.31
N LEU A 30 -1.62 -15.13 -1.98
CA LEU A 30 -1.46 -15.12 -3.44
C LEU A 30 0.00 -15.32 -3.83
N LEU A 31 0.93 -14.77 -3.05
CA LEU A 31 2.37 -14.80 -3.32
C LEU A 31 3.14 -15.35 -2.12
N SER A 32 4.23 -16.05 -2.41
CA SER A 32 5.28 -16.40 -1.45
C SER A 32 6.61 -16.00 -2.06
N ASN A 33 7.36 -15.09 -1.41
CA ASN A 33 8.63 -14.56 -1.92
C ASN A 33 8.54 -14.11 -3.40
N TRP A 34 7.54 -13.29 -3.72
CA TRP A 34 7.26 -12.79 -5.09
C TRP A 34 6.92 -13.85 -6.14
N SER A 35 6.74 -15.11 -5.74
CA SER A 35 6.31 -16.19 -6.62
C SER A 35 4.84 -16.53 -6.36
N PRO A 36 4.02 -16.77 -7.40
CA PRO A 36 2.63 -17.20 -7.22
C PRO A 36 2.54 -18.47 -6.37
N ILE A 37 1.65 -18.46 -5.38
CA ILE A 37 1.24 -19.67 -4.67
C ILE A 37 0.43 -20.55 -5.64
N PRO A 38 0.54 -21.89 -5.56
CA PRO A 38 -0.24 -22.78 -6.41
C PRO A 38 -1.73 -22.41 -6.39
N LYS A 39 -2.35 -22.32 -7.58
CA LYS A 39 -3.76 -21.95 -7.78
C LYS A 39 -4.15 -20.50 -7.48
N ALA A 40 -3.23 -19.62 -7.11
CA ALA A 40 -3.54 -18.20 -6.91
C ALA A 40 -4.08 -17.56 -8.21
N SER A 41 -3.33 -17.68 -9.32
CA SER A 41 -3.72 -17.14 -10.62
C SER A 41 -5.03 -17.75 -11.14
N GLU A 42 -5.19 -19.07 -11.05
CA GLU A 42 -6.42 -19.74 -11.49
C GLU A 42 -7.64 -19.31 -10.67
N SER A 43 -7.48 -19.12 -9.35
CA SER A 43 -8.56 -18.66 -8.47
C SER A 43 -9.03 -17.25 -8.85
N LEU A 44 -8.10 -16.33 -9.13
CA LEU A 44 -8.46 -14.99 -9.60
C LEU A 44 -9.15 -15.01 -10.97
N LYS A 45 -8.63 -15.82 -11.92
CA LYS A 45 -9.27 -16.01 -13.24
C LYS A 45 -10.68 -16.57 -13.10
N LEU A 46 -10.91 -17.50 -12.18
CA LEU A 46 -12.22 -18.07 -11.89
C LEU A 46 -13.19 -17.00 -11.39
N LEU A 47 -12.78 -16.18 -10.43
CA LEU A 47 -13.60 -15.07 -9.93
C LEU A 47 -13.98 -14.10 -11.06
N ARG A 48 -13.02 -13.75 -11.95
CA ARG A 48 -13.31 -12.92 -13.13
C ARG A 48 -14.29 -13.58 -14.08
N GLN A 49 -14.13 -14.87 -14.37
CA GLN A 49 -15.03 -15.62 -15.24
C GLN A 49 -16.47 -15.63 -14.71
N TYR A 50 -16.64 -15.76 -13.39
CA TYR A 50 -17.97 -15.69 -12.76
C TYR A 50 -18.44 -14.25 -12.50
N GLY A 51 -17.65 -13.23 -12.83
CA GLY A 51 -17.93 -11.83 -12.54
C GLY A 51 -18.11 -11.56 -11.04
N ILE A 52 -17.38 -12.30 -10.19
CA ILE A 52 -17.31 -12.07 -8.75
C ILE A 52 -16.22 -11.03 -8.52
N PRO A 53 -16.53 -9.87 -7.91
CA PRO A 53 -15.53 -8.85 -7.64
C PRO A 53 -14.54 -9.36 -6.58
N TYR A 54 -13.30 -8.89 -6.68
CA TYR A 54 -12.34 -9.02 -5.60
C TYR A 54 -11.53 -7.75 -5.43
N MET A 55 -10.86 -7.67 -4.29
CA MET A 55 -9.90 -6.65 -3.95
C MET A 55 -8.71 -7.25 -3.22
N PHE A 56 -7.62 -6.48 -3.19
CA PHE A 56 -6.43 -6.81 -2.42
C PHE A 56 -6.39 -5.93 -1.17
N LEU A 57 -6.13 -6.55 -0.03
CA LEU A 57 -5.98 -5.91 1.27
C LEU A 57 -4.72 -6.48 1.91
N THR A 58 -3.66 -5.67 2.01
CA THR A 58 -2.38 -6.12 2.55
C THR A 58 -1.75 -5.05 3.44
N ASN A 59 -0.79 -5.45 4.27
CA ASN A 59 -0.09 -4.53 5.15
C ASN A 59 1.13 -3.85 4.50
N GLY A 60 1.63 -4.31 3.36
CA GLY A 60 2.93 -3.83 2.88
C GLY A 60 3.09 -3.67 1.37
N SER A 61 3.49 -2.47 0.95
CA SER A 61 4.44 -2.29 -0.14
C SER A 61 5.05 -0.88 -0.10
N PRO A 62 6.37 -0.70 -0.33
CA PRO A 62 6.99 0.61 -0.52
C PRO A 62 6.69 1.17 -1.92
N CYS A 63 5.43 1.11 -2.33
CA CYS A 63 4.98 1.61 -3.62
C CYS A 63 3.54 2.11 -3.50
N THR A 64 3.05 2.71 -4.58
CA THR A 64 1.66 3.13 -4.70
C THR A 64 0.74 1.95 -4.97
N GLU A 65 -0.55 2.12 -4.68
CA GLU A 65 -1.59 1.10 -4.97
C GLU A 65 -1.58 0.68 -6.45
N LYS A 66 -1.35 1.64 -7.35
CA LYS A 66 -1.29 1.41 -8.79
C LYS A 66 -0.09 0.56 -9.19
N GLU A 67 1.07 0.86 -8.65
CA GLU A 67 2.29 0.08 -8.89
C GLU A 67 2.14 -1.35 -8.36
N ARG A 68 1.54 -1.51 -7.17
CA ARG A 68 1.29 -2.83 -6.59
C ARG A 68 0.33 -3.67 -7.45
N ILE A 69 -0.74 -3.06 -7.96
CA ILE A 69 -1.64 -3.73 -8.91
C ILE A 69 -0.87 -4.18 -10.15
N SER A 70 -0.09 -3.30 -10.77
CA SER A 70 0.68 -3.63 -11.98
C SER A 70 1.71 -4.76 -11.76
N GLN A 71 2.35 -4.79 -10.59
CA GLN A 71 3.21 -5.91 -10.19
C GLN A 71 2.42 -7.22 -10.10
N LEU A 72 1.26 -7.20 -9.44
CA LEU A 72 0.41 -8.39 -9.31
C LEU A 72 -0.10 -8.88 -10.66
N GLU A 73 -0.47 -7.99 -11.57
CA GLU A 73 -0.87 -8.35 -12.94
C GLU A 73 0.23 -9.11 -13.66
N THR A 74 1.46 -8.61 -13.56
CA THR A 74 2.64 -9.21 -14.19
C THR A 74 2.94 -10.58 -13.59
N ILE A 75 2.96 -10.69 -12.25
CA ILE A 75 3.34 -11.92 -11.54
C ILE A 75 2.27 -13.01 -11.67
N LEU A 76 0.99 -12.65 -11.53
CA LEU A 76 -0.11 -13.61 -11.55
C LEU A 76 -0.63 -13.86 -12.97
N ASN A 77 -0.24 -13.05 -13.95
CA ASN A 77 -0.75 -13.08 -15.33
C ASN A 77 -2.29 -13.05 -15.36
N VAL A 78 -2.84 -12.05 -14.67
CA VAL A 78 -4.27 -11.75 -14.56
C VAL A 78 -4.44 -10.24 -14.66
N ASP A 79 -5.32 -9.76 -15.53
CA ASP A 79 -5.71 -8.34 -15.55
C ASP A 79 -6.39 -7.98 -14.22
N ASN A 80 -5.84 -7.00 -13.52
CA ASN A 80 -6.31 -6.48 -12.25
C ASN A 80 -6.52 -4.96 -12.30
N THR A 81 -6.59 -4.35 -13.49
CA THR A 81 -6.60 -2.91 -13.68
C THR A 81 -7.78 -2.25 -12.94
N ASP A 82 -8.93 -2.93 -12.93
CA ASP A 82 -10.11 -2.45 -12.24
C ASP A 82 -10.13 -2.81 -10.74
N CYS A 83 -9.18 -3.58 -10.22
CA CYS A 83 -9.19 -4.07 -8.83
C CYS A 83 -9.03 -2.93 -7.81
N LEU A 84 -9.65 -3.10 -6.64
CA LEU A 84 -9.38 -2.22 -5.51
C LEU A 84 -8.15 -2.77 -4.78
N MET A 85 -7.29 -1.87 -4.34
CA MET A 85 -6.10 -2.18 -3.55
C MET A 85 -6.16 -1.31 -2.30
N MET A 86 -5.97 -1.94 -1.14
CA MET A 86 -5.79 -1.28 0.13
C MET A 86 -4.50 -1.78 0.76
N MET A 87 -3.64 -0.83 1.12
CA MET A 87 -2.38 -1.07 1.82
C MET A 87 -2.43 -0.39 3.20
N ALA A 88 -1.47 -0.70 4.07
CA ALA A 88 -1.41 -0.08 5.41
C ALA A 88 -1.38 1.46 5.38
N GLN A 89 -0.79 2.06 4.35
CA GLN A 89 -0.76 3.52 4.17
C GLN A 89 -2.04 4.11 3.56
N SER A 90 -2.93 3.31 2.96
CA SER A 90 -4.12 3.81 2.27
C SER A 90 -5.06 4.64 3.17
N PRO A 91 -5.30 4.27 4.45
CA PRO A 91 -6.15 5.06 5.36
C PRO A 91 -5.60 6.47 5.66
N LEU A 92 -4.30 6.71 5.47
CA LEU A 92 -3.68 8.01 5.76
C LEU A 92 -4.25 9.15 4.88
N ARG A 93 -4.84 8.81 3.73
CA ARG A 93 -5.58 9.75 2.87
C ARG A 93 -6.78 10.39 3.54
N GLU A 94 -7.38 9.71 4.51
CA GLU A 94 -8.56 10.21 5.23
C GLU A 94 -8.20 11.05 6.46
N MET A 95 -6.92 11.09 6.86
CA MET A 95 -6.45 11.85 8.02
C MET A 95 -6.25 13.33 7.67
N THR A 96 -7.27 13.95 7.09
CA THR A 96 -7.21 15.31 6.52
C THR A 96 -6.88 16.38 7.56
N ASP A 97 -7.22 16.13 8.82
CA ASP A 97 -6.89 16.98 9.97
C ASP A 97 -5.38 16.99 10.31
N LEU A 98 -4.61 16.04 9.77
CA LEU A 98 -3.16 15.93 9.95
C LEU A 98 -2.37 16.39 8.74
N HIS A 99 -3.00 16.59 7.57
CA HIS A 99 -2.32 16.86 6.30
C HIS A 99 -1.48 18.14 6.30
N ASP A 100 -1.90 19.15 7.06
CA ASP A 100 -1.18 20.43 7.21
C ASP A 100 -0.14 20.43 8.34
N LYS A 101 -0.10 19.38 9.18
CA LYS A 101 0.82 19.31 10.33
C LYS A 101 2.21 18.80 9.90
N ASN A 102 3.22 19.09 10.73
CA ASN A 102 4.53 18.45 10.60
C ASN A 102 4.41 16.99 11.06
N VAL A 103 4.69 16.05 10.15
CA VAL A 103 4.57 14.62 10.43
C VAL A 103 5.89 13.94 10.13
N LEU A 104 6.44 13.27 11.15
CA LEU A 104 7.51 12.30 10.96
C LEU A 104 6.91 11.05 10.31
N PHE A 105 7.33 10.75 9.10
CA PHE A 105 6.85 9.59 8.37
C PHE A 105 7.95 8.52 8.37
N VAL A 106 7.62 7.34 8.89
CA VAL A 106 8.57 6.24 9.09
C VAL A 106 8.18 5.08 8.18
N GLY A 107 9.13 4.59 7.40
CA GLY A 107 8.88 3.51 6.45
C GLY A 107 10.09 3.18 5.60
N SER A 108 9.91 2.25 4.68
CA SER A 108 10.91 1.85 3.69
C SER A 108 10.90 2.79 2.48
N LEU A 109 11.45 2.36 1.32
CA LEU A 109 11.70 3.19 0.15
C LEU A 109 10.53 4.12 -0.22
N ASP A 110 10.89 5.33 -0.65
CA ASP A 110 9.98 6.37 -1.16
C ASP A 110 8.88 6.85 -0.19
N VAL A 111 9.28 7.04 1.07
CA VAL A 111 8.46 7.62 2.14
C VAL A 111 7.82 8.94 1.71
N ARG A 112 8.60 9.84 1.10
CA ARG A 112 8.15 11.18 0.75
C ARG A 112 7.03 11.16 -0.27
N ASN A 113 7.14 10.39 -1.37
CA ASN A 113 6.08 10.34 -2.36
C ASN A 113 4.85 9.63 -1.81
N THR A 114 5.04 8.59 -0.99
CA THR A 114 3.93 7.90 -0.31
C THR A 114 3.14 8.88 0.56
N ALA A 115 3.81 9.64 1.43
CA ALA A 115 3.18 10.63 2.30
C ALA A 115 2.50 11.77 1.52
N LYS A 116 3.17 12.30 0.48
CA LYS A 116 2.57 13.34 -0.39
C LYS A 116 1.35 12.82 -1.15
N SER A 117 1.39 11.60 -1.66
CA SER A 117 0.24 10.96 -2.31
C SER A 117 -0.94 10.73 -1.36
N ALA A 118 -0.66 10.66 -0.06
CA ALA A 118 -1.67 10.59 0.98
C ALA A 118 -2.22 11.96 1.41
N GLY A 119 -1.66 13.07 0.90
CA GLY A 119 -2.12 14.44 1.17
C GLY A 119 -1.28 15.22 2.19
N PHE A 120 -0.25 14.62 2.79
CA PHE A 120 0.60 15.30 3.76
C PHE A 120 1.52 16.33 3.08
N LYS A 121 1.50 17.56 3.58
CA LYS A 121 2.28 18.68 3.03
C LYS A 121 3.67 18.76 3.66
N ASN A 122 3.73 18.65 4.98
CA ASN A 122 4.94 18.87 5.77
C ASN A 122 5.50 17.53 6.30
N VAL A 123 6.22 16.83 5.42
CA VAL A 123 6.79 15.50 5.71
C VAL A 123 8.23 15.61 6.18
N ILE A 124 8.50 15.09 7.37
CA ILE A 124 9.83 14.92 7.94
C ILE A 124 10.23 13.45 7.74
N GLU A 125 11.39 13.22 7.14
CA GLU A 125 11.96 11.88 6.96
C GLU A 125 12.94 11.54 8.08
N MET A 126 13.15 10.25 8.33
CA MET A 126 14.12 9.77 9.33
C MET A 126 15.53 10.30 9.08
N SER A 127 15.96 10.41 7.81
CA SER A 127 17.27 10.97 7.43
C SER A 127 17.48 12.40 7.94
N GLN A 128 16.43 13.23 7.94
CA GLN A 128 16.49 14.61 8.43
C GLN A 128 16.64 14.67 9.95
N ILE A 129 16.02 13.71 10.67
CA ILE A 129 16.19 13.58 12.12
C ILE A 129 17.62 13.12 12.44
N THR A 130 18.12 12.11 11.74
CA THR A 130 19.48 11.58 11.93
C THR A 130 20.55 12.63 11.58
N GLU A 131 20.35 13.42 10.52
CA GLU A 131 21.25 14.51 10.16
C GLU A 131 21.28 15.62 11.22
N ARG A 132 20.10 15.99 11.75
CA ARG A 132 19.99 17.08 12.73
C ARG A 132 20.40 16.68 14.14
N TYR A 133 20.13 15.43 14.53
CA TYR A 133 20.33 14.88 15.86
C TYR A 133 21.03 13.52 15.78
N PRO A 134 22.31 13.47 15.36
CA PRO A 134 23.03 12.21 15.13
C PRO A 134 23.09 11.32 16.37
N LEU A 135 23.12 11.91 17.57
CA LEU A 135 23.14 11.18 18.85
C LEU A 135 21.83 10.41 19.15
N LEU A 136 20.73 10.69 18.45
CA LEU A 136 19.46 9.97 18.63
C LEU A 136 19.37 8.69 17.79
N ASP A 137 20.31 8.47 16.87
CA ASP A 137 20.36 7.28 16.03
C ASP A 137 21.40 6.28 16.54
N ALA A 138 20.93 5.34 17.38
CA ALA A 138 21.77 4.29 17.96
C ALA A 138 22.25 3.24 16.94
N SER A 139 21.79 3.30 15.67
CA SER A 139 22.22 2.38 14.61
C SER A 139 23.51 2.82 13.90
N ILE A 140 23.94 4.06 14.10
CA ILE A 140 25.21 4.59 13.57
C ILE A 140 26.37 3.92 14.31
N LYS A 141 26.98 2.92 13.69
CA LYS A 141 28.09 2.14 14.28
C LYS A 141 29.41 2.92 14.34
N ASP A 142 29.62 3.87 13.43
CA ASP A 142 30.81 4.71 13.36
C ASP A 142 30.38 6.18 13.33
N MET A 143 30.08 6.72 14.51
CA MET A 143 29.71 8.12 14.64
C MET A 143 30.98 8.95 14.56
N ASP A 144 31.20 9.62 13.42
CA ASP A 144 32.31 10.57 13.26
C ASP A 144 32.04 11.78 14.18
N LEU A 145 32.63 11.74 15.38
CA LEU A 145 32.50 12.78 16.40
C LEU A 145 32.94 14.16 15.90
N ASN A 146 33.74 14.24 14.83
CA ASN A 146 34.15 15.50 14.22
C ASN A 146 33.01 16.20 13.45
N ARG A 147 31.89 15.52 13.18
CA ARG A 147 30.68 16.13 12.60
C ARG A 147 29.73 16.72 13.64
N ILE A 148 30.02 16.53 14.94
CA ILE A 148 29.15 16.91 16.05
C ILE A 148 29.64 18.20 16.77
N VAL A 149 30.84 18.68 16.44
CA VAL A 149 31.46 19.88 17.02
C VAL A 149 31.41 21.06 16.05
#